data_AF-A0ABD3QZZ0-F1
#
_entry.id   AF-A0ABD3QZZ0-F1
#
_cell.length_a   1.000
_cell.length_b   1.000
_cell.length_c   1.000
_cell.angle_alpha   90.00
_cell.angle_beta   90.00
_cell.angle_gamma   90.00
#
_symmetry.space_group_name_H-M   'P 1'
#
loop_
_entity.id
_entity.type
_entity.pdbx_description
1 polymer ?
#
loop_
_entity_poly.entity_id
_entity_poly.type
_entity_poly.pdbx_seq_one_letter_code
_entity_poly.pdbx_strand_id
1 'polypeptide(L)'
;MTALPIFRNSCLFILLLLLLDNIAASSLPLSRRHLNPRHLLDELAPVHRARRFLKLIDIHPRNVLGKRRNWEQPSPILVTSGRQQMYLRCSAIVFTWIALGTLFYSFYNQWPLPQSFFYAVDAGMSIGFCTDVVEPNVTSRAFTVIYILLGASCVGGALVLMVQSILEQAAQRSLLRYKQILEKDSFKKAFFQRNRGGWWTYFSNGAESSSVEGRGVLSYREFRVSLEKNLGKALSEEEFYRVCQTYDPLQNGFVKYEDFKKTFKGNDKILSTLKFKDKPFLLQCFLRMWGAVAPIFTDENKRIYLIFITYICVGVTWGIMDQGWDVITATHFAVSALATGGLTAPPVDENGFLPAGPAIFCGLYCIFGIPLFALTLSQFASVLVENYIVEEELLAIKRPLTRSEFQFASQSLCSSDIGIHLSDFIVLQLFRQGKLSLESLEFMKRQFQLLDTNRSGRLNWDEAQKCLV
;
A
#
# COMPACT_ATOMS: atom_id res chain seq x y z
N MET A 1 -29.68 -0.71 55.17
CA MET A 1 -30.71 -0.66 54.12
C MET A 1 -30.44 0.55 53.23
N THR A 2 -29.93 0.34 52.01
CA THR A 2 -30.05 1.17 50.78
C THR A 2 -29.04 0.66 49.74
N ALA A 3 -29.21 -0.60 49.31
CA ALA A 3 -28.45 -1.20 48.23
C ALA A 3 -29.24 -1.05 46.92
N LEU A 4 -29.23 0.13 46.31
CA LEU A 4 -29.84 0.36 44.98
C LEU A 4 -29.27 1.63 44.32
N PRO A 5 -28.04 1.55 43.76
CA PRO A 5 -27.84 2.20 42.45
C PRO A 5 -27.06 1.33 41.43
N ILE A 6 -26.70 0.09 41.77
CA ILE A 6 -25.85 -0.76 40.92
C ILE A 6 -26.58 -1.22 39.65
N PHE A 7 -27.90 -1.38 39.68
CA PHE A 7 -28.67 -1.89 38.52
C PHE A 7 -28.91 -0.86 37.41
N ARG A 8 -28.85 0.44 37.71
CA ARG A 8 -29.17 1.49 36.73
C ARG A 8 -28.01 1.75 35.74
N ASN A 9 -26.78 1.49 36.16
CA ASN A 9 -25.59 1.62 35.31
C ASN A 9 -25.40 0.42 34.35
N SER A 10 -25.86 -0.77 34.73
CA SER A 10 -25.81 -1.97 33.89
C SER A 10 -26.70 -1.87 32.64
N CYS A 11 -27.85 -1.21 32.74
CA CYS A 11 -28.72 -0.99 31.57
C CYS A 11 -28.11 -0.03 30.53
N LEU A 12 -27.37 0.98 30.96
CA LEU A 12 -26.65 1.91 30.07
C LEU A 12 -25.50 1.20 29.35
N PHE A 13 -24.83 0.25 30.03
CA PHE A 13 -23.79 -0.58 29.45
C PHE A 13 -24.31 -1.57 28.40
N ILE A 14 -25.45 -2.22 28.66
CA ILE A 14 -26.11 -3.10 27.68
C ILE A 14 -26.58 -2.29 26.46
N LEU A 15 -27.12 -1.08 26.66
CA LEU A 15 -27.53 -0.20 25.56
C LEU A 15 -26.33 0.24 24.70
N LEU A 16 -25.16 0.46 25.31
CA LEU A 16 -23.91 0.82 24.63
C LEU A 16 -23.36 -0.35 23.80
N LEU A 17 -23.37 -1.58 24.36
CA LEU A 17 -23.00 -2.79 23.63
C LEU A 17 -23.94 -3.05 22.45
N LEU A 18 -25.25 -2.86 22.62
CA LEU A 18 -26.24 -2.99 21.54
C LEU A 18 -26.12 -1.90 20.47
N LEU A 19 -25.65 -0.70 20.82
CA LEU A 19 -25.34 0.36 19.85
C LEU A 19 -24.07 0.05 19.06
N LEU A 20 -23.03 -0.47 19.73
CA LEU A 20 -21.80 -0.92 19.07
C LEU A 20 -22.07 -2.13 18.15
N ASP A 21 -22.90 -3.08 18.58
CA ASP A 21 -23.33 -4.22 17.77
C ASP A 21 -24.21 -3.80 16.58
N ASN A 22 -25.08 -2.79 16.71
CA ASN A 22 -25.83 -2.27 15.56
C ASN A 22 -24.94 -1.54 14.55
N ILE A 23 -23.93 -0.81 15.03
CA ILE A 23 -22.93 -0.17 14.16
C ILE A 23 -22.08 -1.24 13.46
N ALA A 24 -21.69 -2.31 14.17
CA ALA A 24 -20.97 -3.44 13.58
C ALA A 24 -21.84 -4.26 12.61
N ALA A 25 -23.11 -4.50 12.91
CA ALA A 25 -24.04 -5.24 12.05
C ALA A 25 -24.37 -4.49 10.74
N SER A 26 -24.26 -3.16 10.73
CA SER A 26 -24.40 -2.35 9.51
C SER A 26 -23.21 -2.47 8.52
N SER A 27 -22.16 -3.22 8.88
CA SER A 27 -20.94 -3.40 8.07
C SER A 27 -20.92 -4.67 7.21
N LEU A 28 -21.96 -5.50 7.23
CA LEU A 28 -22.10 -6.65 6.33
C LEU A 28 -23.09 -6.33 5.20
N PRO A 29 -22.70 -6.45 3.91
CA PRO A 29 -23.65 -6.37 2.81
C PRO A 29 -24.49 -7.67 2.80
N LEU A 30 -25.52 -7.72 3.63
CA LEU A 30 -26.50 -8.80 3.62
C LEU A 30 -27.41 -8.66 2.40
N SER A 31 -26.96 -9.18 1.26
CA SER A 31 -27.83 -9.56 0.15
C SER A 31 -28.63 -10.81 0.57
N ARG A 32 -29.76 -10.61 1.27
CA ARG A 32 -30.79 -11.64 1.45
C ARG A 32 -31.80 -11.51 0.33
N ARG A 33 -31.73 -12.41 -0.67
CA ARG A 33 -32.90 -12.76 -1.49
C ARG A 33 -33.26 -14.22 -1.26
N HIS A 34 -34.54 -14.41 -0.98
CA HIS A 34 -35.21 -15.70 -0.85
C HIS A 34 -34.95 -16.59 -2.07
N LEU A 35 -34.42 -17.80 -1.84
CA LEU A 35 -34.42 -18.89 -2.80
C LEU A 35 -35.62 -19.79 -2.54
N ASN A 36 -36.42 -19.95 -3.60
CA ASN A 36 -37.58 -20.82 -3.69
C ASN A 36 -37.10 -22.18 -4.25
N PRO A 37 -37.32 -23.34 -3.59
CA PRO A 37 -36.76 -24.60 -4.05
C PRO A 37 -37.82 -25.46 -4.74
N ARG A 38 -37.87 -25.48 -6.09
CA ARG A 38 -38.53 -26.56 -6.86
C ARG A 38 -37.90 -26.77 -8.25
N HIS A 39 -37.83 -28.05 -8.62
CA HIS A 39 -37.42 -28.72 -9.88
C HIS A 39 -35.94 -29.15 -9.98
N LEU A 40 -35.65 -30.43 -9.66
CA LEU A 40 -35.67 -31.64 -10.51
C LEU A 40 -34.61 -31.57 -11.62
N LEU A 41 -33.50 -32.32 -11.53
CA LEU A 41 -33.36 -33.73 -11.94
C LEU A 41 -33.90 -33.98 -13.35
N ASP A 42 -33.02 -33.97 -14.35
CA ASP A 42 -32.83 -35.09 -15.29
C ASP A 42 -31.70 -34.80 -16.30
N GLU A 43 -31.20 -35.90 -16.88
CA GLU A 43 -30.24 -36.02 -17.99
C GLU A 43 -28.74 -36.03 -17.69
N LEU A 44 -28.30 -37.20 -17.21
CA LEU A 44 -27.04 -37.80 -17.62
C LEU A 44 -27.26 -38.63 -18.91
N ALA A 45 -26.58 -38.28 -20.00
CA ALA A 45 -26.07 -39.24 -20.97
C ALA A 45 -24.89 -38.64 -21.78
N PRO A 46 -23.81 -39.42 -22.05
CA PRO A 46 -22.59 -38.92 -22.66
C PRO A 46 -22.50 -39.24 -24.16
N VAL A 47 -21.94 -38.33 -24.97
CA VAL A 47 -21.54 -38.69 -26.35
C VAL A 47 -20.18 -38.06 -26.72
N HIS A 48 -19.23 -38.96 -26.94
CA HIS A 48 -17.99 -38.77 -27.67
C HIS A 48 -18.20 -38.16 -29.07
N ARG A 49 -17.56 -37.01 -29.36
CA ARG A 49 -16.88 -36.75 -30.66
C ARG A 49 -16.21 -35.38 -30.70
N ALA A 50 -14.87 -35.35 -30.64
CA ALA A 50 -14.07 -34.23 -31.14
C ALA A 50 -12.63 -34.66 -31.47
N ARG A 51 -12.46 -35.64 -32.37
CA ARG A 51 -11.21 -35.85 -33.12
C ARG A 51 -11.45 -35.50 -34.58
N ARG A 52 -11.36 -34.20 -34.92
CA ARG A 52 -11.11 -33.65 -36.27
C ARG A 52 -11.30 -32.13 -36.24
N PHE A 53 -10.44 -31.38 -35.55
CA PHE A 53 -10.36 -29.92 -35.73
C PHE A 53 -9.00 -29.32 -35.34
N LEU A 54 -7.90 -30.07 -35.49
CA LEU A 54 -6.53 -29.60 -35.24
C LEU A 54 -5.67 -29.67 -36.51
N LYS A 55 -6.13 -29.03 -37.59
CA LYS A 55 -5.31 -28.77 -38.79
C LYS A 55 -5.52 -27.39 -39.40
N LEU A 56 -6.15 -26.46 -38.68
CA LEU A 56 -6.57 -25.15 -39.21
C LEU A 56 -6.37 -24.01 -38.20
N ILE A 57 -5.31 -24.08 -37.39
CA ILE A 57 -4.83 -22.93 -36.60
C ILE A 57 -3.31 -22.85 -36.81
N ASP A 58 -2.93 -22.44 -38.02
CA ASP A 58 -1.64 -21.79 -38.26
C ASP A 58 -1.95 -20.29 -38.30
N ILE A 59 -2.08 -19.68 -37.11
CA ILE A 59 -2.34 -18.23 -36.99
C ILE A 59 -0.98 -17.53 -37.01
N HIS A 60 -0.68 -16.96 -38.17
CA HIS A 60 0.36 -15.95 -38.34
C HIS A 60 0.08 -14.73 -37.42
N PRO A 61 1.02 -14.29 -36.57
CA PRO A 61 0.85 -13.09 -35.77
C PRO A 61 1.29 -11.87 -36.59
N ARG A 62 0.46 -11.42 -37.53
CA ARG A 62 0.61 -10.09 -38.14
C ARG A 62 -0.75 -9.39 -38.23
N ASN A 63 -0.82 -8.20 -37.64
CA ASN A 63 -1.78 -7.12 -37.91
C ASN A 63 -3.14 -7.09 -37.15
N VAL A 64 -3.21 -7.52 -35.89
CA VAL A 64 -4.34 -7.16 -34.99
C VAL A 64 -3.89 -6.16 -33.91
N LEU A 65 -3.35 -5.02 -34.34
CA LEU A 65 -3.04 -3.86 -33.49
C LEU A 65 -3.89 -2.63 -33.87
N GLY A 66 -5.10 -2.84 -34.39
CA GLY A 66 -6.05 -1.77 -34.70
C GLY A 66 -7.03 -1.53 -33.56
N LYS A 67 -6.96 -0.36 -32.92
CA LYS A 67 -7.86 0.14 -31.87
C LYS A 67 -7.78 -0.62 -30.53
N ARG A 68 -6.73 -0.34 -29.74
CA ARG A 68 -6.84 -0.43 -28.27
C ARG A 68 -7.95 0.53 -27.85
N ARG A 69 -9.14 0.02 -27.47
CA ARG A 69 -10.02 0.77 -26.57
C ARG A 69 -9.18 1.14 -25.37
N ASN A 70 -9.08 2.44 -25.06
CA ASN A 70 -8.61 2.86 -23.76
C ASN A 70 -9.53 2.18 -22.76
N TRP A 71 -9.04 1.12 -22.12
CA TRP A 71 -9.63 0.65 -20.88
C TRP A 71 -9.46 1.83 -19.93
N GLU A 72 -10.49 2.67 -19.86
CA GLU A 72 -10.57 3.73 -18.87
C GLU A 72 -10.43 3.02 -17.55
N GLN A 73 -9.25 3.17 -16.93
CA GLN A 73 -9.07 2.68 -15.58
C GLN A 73 -10.22 3.28 -14.76
N PRO A 74 -10.92 2.47 -13.97
CA PRO A 74 -12.05 2.94 -13.16
C PRO A 74 -11.60 4.22 -12.46
N SER A 75 -12.34 5.30 -12.72
CA SER A 75 -11.91 6.65 -12.36
C SER A 75 -11.51 6.66 -10.88
N PRO A 76 -10.28 7.07 -10.53
CA PRO A 76 -9.73 6.94 -9.17
C PRO A 76 -10.54 7.66 -8.09
N ILE A 77 -11.50 8.49 -8.50
CA ILE A 77 -12.39 9.30 -7.67
C ILE A 77 -13.34 8.44 -6.80
N LEU A 78 -13.78 7.27 -7.27
CA LEU A 78 -14.79 6.50 -6.52
C LEU A 78 -14.20 5.79 -5.29
N VAL A 79 -12.96 5.31 -5.38
CA VAL A 79 -12.30 4.53 -4.32
C VAL A 79 -11.87 5.42 -3.14
N THR A 80 -11.54 6.70 -3.40
CA THR A 80 -11.09 7.63 -2.35
C THR A 80 -12.19 7.99 -1.35
N SER A 81 -13.46 7.97 -1.77
CA SER A 81 -14.59 8.33 -0.90
C SER A 81 -14.80 7.33 0.25
N GLY A 82 -14.59 6.03 0.01
CA GLY A 82 -14.79 5.01 1.04
C GLY A 82 -13.80 5.12 2.20
N ARG A 83 -12.54 5.41 1.89
CA ARG A 83 -11.46 5.52 2.90
C ARG A 83 -11.68 6.70 3.83
N GLN A 84 -12.08 7.86 3.31
CA GLN A 84 -12.37 9.05 4.12
C GLN A 84 -13.51 8.81 5.10
N GLN A 85 -14.57 8.13 4.66
CA GLN A 85 -15.69 7.75 5.53
C GLN A 85 -15.25 6.80 6.64
N MET A 86 -14.37 5.83 6.35
CA MET A 86 -13.81 4.92 7.35
C MET A 86 -13.05 5.69 8.43
N TYR A 87 -12.11 6.57 8.06
CA TYR A 87 -11.34 7.36 9.02
C TYR A 87 -12.22 8.27 9.88
N LEU A 88 -13.24 8.89 9.27
CA LEU A 88 -14.19 9.73 9.99
C LEU A 88 -14.96 8.92 11.04
N ARG A 89 -15.42 7.71 10.68
CA ARG A 89 -16.12 6.80 11.61
C ARG A 89 -15.21 6.35 12.75
N CYS A 90 -13.98 5.92 12.45
CA CYS A 90 -13.01 5.54 13.49
C CYS A 90 -12.71 6.71 14.44
N SER A 91 -12.51 7.91 13.89
CA SER A 91 -12.25 9.11 14.70
C SER A 91 -13.45 9.44 15.60
N ALA A 92 -14.67 9.39 15.06
CA ALA A 92 -15.88 9.64 15.83
C ALA A 92 -16.05 8.64 17.00
N ILE A 93 -15.74 7.36 16.78
CA ILE A 93 -15.76 6.33 17.83
C ILE A 93 -14.74 6.68 18.94
N VAL A 94 -13.50 7.00 18.57
CA VAL A 94 -12.45 7.36 19.54
C VAL A 94 -12.84 8.61 20.35
N PHE A 95 -13.31 9.68 19.69
CA PHE A 95 -13.74 10.89 20.40
C PHE A 95 -14.93 10.65 21.32
N THR A 96 -15.90 9.84 20.89
CA THR A 96 -17.06 9.47 21.74
C THR A 96 -16.60 8.71 22.97
N TRP A 97 -15.70 7.74 22.80
CA TRP A 97 -15.14 6.96 23.90
C TRP A 97 -14.29 7.82 24.87
N ILE A 98 -13.48 8.76 24.38
CA ILE A 98 -12.77 9.74 25.24
C ILE A 98 -13.75 10.62 26.02
N ALA A 99 -14.79 11.13 25.35
CA ALA A 99 -15.80 11.96 25.99
C ALA A 99 -16.55 11.20 27.10
N LEU A 100 -16.89 9.93 26.89
CA LEU A 100 -17.54 9.09 27.90
C LEU A 100 -16.65 8.87 29.13
N GLY A 101 -15.36 8.56 28.94
CA GLY A 101 -14.41 8.45 30.04
C GLY A 101 -14.26 9.77 30.81
N THR A 102 -14.12 10.87 30.09
CA THR A 102 -14.02 12.23 30.65
C THR A 102 -15.23 12.57 31.54
N LEU A 103 -16.44 12.31 31.05
CA LEU A 103 -17.66 12.54 31.82
C LEU A 103 -17.75 11.61 33.02
N PHE A 104 -17.41 10.32 32.87
CA PHE A 104 -17.40 9.38 33.98
C PHE A 104 -16.48 9.84 35.11
N TYR A 105 -15.21 10.17 34.82
CA TYR A 105 -14.26 10.61 35.85
C TYR A 105 -14.68 11.93 36.50
N SER A 106 -15.24 12.86 35.73
CA SER A 106 -15.73 14.13 36.27
C SER A 106 -16.92 13.94 37.20
N PHE A 107 -17.91 13.11 36.83
CA PHE A 107 -19.09 12.89 37.67
C PHE A 107 -18.80 11.97 38.87
N TYR A 108 -18.03 10.89 38.68
CA TYR A 108 -17.86 9.86 39.70
C TYR A 108 -16.76 10.21 40.71
N ASN A 109 -15.64 10.76 40.26
CA ASN A 109 -14.53 11.15 41.15
C ASN A 109 -14.56 12.64 41.52
N GLN A 110 -15.54 13.41 41.01
CA GLN A 110 -15.65 14.86 41.22
C GLN A 110 -14.40 15.63 40.77
N TRP A 111 -13.65 15.07 39.83
CA TRP A 111 -12.47 15.72 39.29
C TRP A 111 -12.85 16.88 38.38
N PRO A 112 -12.01 17.94 38.31
CA PRO A 112 -12.16 18.97 37.30
C PRO A 112 -12.23 18.36 35.90
N LEU A 113 -13.06 18.93 35.04
CA LEU A 113 -13.25 18.42 33.67
C LEU A 113 -11.92 18.34 32.89
N PRO A 114 -10.99 19.32 32.97
CA PRO A 114 -9.67 19.23 32.33
C PRO A 114 -8.85 18.02 32.79
N GLN A 115 -8.80 17.76 34.08
CA GLN A 115 -8.07 16.62 34.65
C GLN A 115 -8.74 15.29 34.28
N SER A 116 -10.07 15.26 34.27
CA SER A 116 -10.84 14.08 33.84
C SER A 116 -10.57 13.76 32.37
N PHE A 117 -10.44 14.78 31.52
CA PHE A 117 -10.08 14.63 30.11
C PHE A 117 -8.65 14.11 29.95
N PHE A 118 -7.70 14.72 30.66
CA PHE A 118 -6.31 14.25 30.69
C PHE A 118 -6.23 12.77 31.10
N TYR A 119 -6.90 12.40 32.20
CA TYR A 119 -6.87 11.02 32.70
C TYR A 119 -7.55 10.03 31.74
N ALA A 120 -8.65 10.43 31.10
CA ALA A 120 -9.30 9.60 30.08
C ALA A 120 -8.39 9.33 28.88
N VAL A 121 -7.66 10.34 28.41
CA VAL A 121 -6.68 10.16 27.31
C VAL A 121 -5.50 9.31 27.79
N ASP A 122 -4.96 9.60 28.96
CA ASP A 122 -3.80 8.94 29.54
C ASP A 122 -4.02 7.44 29.75
N ALA A 123 -5.06 7.08 30.51
CA ALA A 123 -5.42 5.70 30.75
C ALA A 123 -5.87 5.04 29.44
N GLY A 124 -6.76 5.70 28.69
CA GLY A 124 -7.38 5.11 27.52
C GLY A 124 -6.39 4.79 26.40
N MET A 125 -5.43 5.69 26.12
CA MET A 125 -4.41 5.49 25.10
C MET A 125 -3.19 4.72 25.61
N SER A 126 -3.27 4.19 26.85
CA SER A 126 -2.19 3.42 27.50
C SER A 126 -0.87 4.18 27.55
N ILE A 127 -0.92 5.48 27.82
CA ILE A 127 0.29 6.32 27.95
C ILE A 127 0.90 6.09 29.33
N GLY A 128 0.07 6.14 30.37
CA GLY A 128 0.47 5.86 31.74
C GLY A 128 1.43 6.92 32.28
N PHE A 129 1.06 8.19 32.17
CA PHE A 129 1.80 9.27 32.79
C PHE A 129 1.95 8.97 34.29
N CYS A 130 3.19 8.95 34.78
CA CYS A 130 3.52 8.74 36.19
C CYS A 130 3.16 9.97 37.05
N THR A 131 1.94 10.50 36.89
CA THR A 131 1.41 11.58 37.71
C THR A 131 0.98 11.05 39.07
N ASP A 132 0.96 11.93 40.07
CA ASP A 132 0.41 11.64 41.39
C ASP A 132 -1.13 11.65 41.41
N VAL A 133 -1.80 11.60 40.25
CA VAL A 133 -3.27 11.52 40.16
C VAL A 133 -3.70 10.09 40.47
N VAL A 134 -4.13 9.86 41.71
CA VAL A 134 -4.56 8.54 42.19
C VAL A 134 -6.08 8.40 42.13
N GLU A 135 -6.58 7.31 41.55
CA GLU A 135 -7.99 6.93 41.66
C GLU A 135 -8.31 6.45 43.09
N PRO A 136 -9.14 7.17 43.87
CA PRO A 136 -9.40 6.77 45.26
C PRO A 136 -10.36 5.58 45.34
N ASN A 137 -11.29 5.46 44.38
CA ASN A 137 -12.41 4.52 44.45
C ASN A 137 -12.14 3.22 43.69
N VAL A 138 -12.39 2.07 44.33
CA VAL A 138 -12.25 0.74 43.70
C VAL A 138 -13.16 0.58 42.48
N THR A 139 -14.37 1.11 42.52
CA THR A 139 -15.31 1.07 41.39
C THR A 139 -14.81 1.88 40.20
N SER A 140 -14.17 3.03 40.44
CA SER A 140 -13.54 3.81 39.37
C SER A 140 -12.43 3.01 38.71
N ARG A 141 -11.57 2.35 39.50
CA ARG A 141 -10.51 1.48 38.98
C ARG A 141 -11.07 0.33 38.14
N ALA A 142 -12.16 -0.30 38.58
CA ALA A 142 -12.83 -1.35 37.83
C ALA A 142 -13.38 -0.83 36.49
N PHE A 143 -13.96 0.38 36.47
CA PHE A 143 -14.33 1.05 35.23
C PHE A 143 -13.12 1.32 34.34
N THR A 144 -12.02 1.85 34.89
CA THR A 144 -10.78 2.13 34.17
C THR A 144 -10.23 0.88 33.48
N VAL A 145 -10.26 -0.29 34.13
CA VAL A 145 -9.85 -1.57 33.51
C VAL A 145 -10.65 -1.86 32.24
N ILE A 146 -11.98 -1.76 32.30
CA ILE A 146 -12.85 -1.97 31.14
C ILE A 146 -12.61 -0.89 30.08
N TYR A 147 -12.45 0.36 30.52
CA TYR A 147 -12.22 1.51 29.68
C TYR A 147 -10.92 1.38 28.87
N ILE A 148 -9.84 0.91 29.50
CA ILE A 148 -8.55 0.61 28.86
C ILE A 148 -8.72 -0.52 27.84
N LEU A 149 -9.40 -1.62 28.18
CA LEU A 149 -9.61 -2.75 27.25
C LEU A 149 -10.36 -2.32 25.98
N LEU A 150 -11.41 -1.51 26.14
CA LEU A 150 -12.15 -0.94 25.02
C LEU A 150 -11.29 0.05 24.23
N GLY A 151 -10.53 0.90 24.93
CA GLY A 151 -9.62 1.88 24.33
C GLY A 151 -8.55 1.25 23.46
N ALA A 152 -7.82 0.27 24.00
CA ALA A 152 -6.81 -0.48 23.28
C ALA A 152 -7.38 -1.15 22.03
N SER A 153 -8.61 -1.68 22.11
CA SER A 153 -9.29 -2.30 20.97
C SER A 153 -9.68 -1.26 19.90
N CYS A 154 -10.30 -0.14 20.29
CA CYS A 154 -10.75 0.91 19.38
C CYS A 154 -9.58 1.67 18.74
N VAL A 155 -8.65 2.16 19.55
CA VAL A 155 -7.48 2.92 19.10
C VAL A 155 -6.53 2.00 18.33
N GLY A 156 -6.24 0.81 18.84
CA GLY A 156 -5.40 -0.18 18.16
C GLY A 156 -5.98 -0.59 16.81
N GLY A 157 -7.29 -0.87 16.73
CA GLY A 157 -7.97 -1.17 15.47
C GLY A 157 -7.89 -0.03 14.46
N ALA A 158 -8.14 1.21 14.89
CA ALA A 158 -8.02 2.40 14.03
C ALA A 158 -6.59 2.60 13.51
N LEU A 159 -5.58 2.43 14.38
CA LEU A 159 -4.18 2.51 14.00
C LEU A 159 -3.80 1.41 13.01
N VAL A 160 -4.25 0.17 13.21
CA VAL A 160 -3.98 -0.95 12.29
C VAL A 160 -4.56 -0.66 10.91
N LEU A 161 -5.80 -0.18 10.81
CA LEU A 161 -6.41 0.18 9.52
C LEU A 161 -5.64 1.29 8.80
N MET A 162 -5.15 2.27 9.57
CA MET A 162 -4.32 3.34 9.03
C MET A 162 -2.96 2.81 8.54
N VAL A 163 -2.30 1.95 9.31
CA VAL A 163 -1.03 1.31 8.92
C VAL A 163 -1.20 0.43 7.68
N GLN A 164 -2.26 -0.38 7.61
CA GLN A 164 -2.56 -1.21 6.44
C GLN A 164 -2.69 -0.37 5.17
N SER A 165 -3.40 0.76 5.24
CA SER A 165 -3.54 1.65 4.08
C SER A 165 -2.20 2.20 3.55
N ILE A 166 -1.22 2.38 4.43
CA ILE A 166 0.13 2.85 4.09
C ILE A 166 0.97 1.71 3.55
N LEU A 167 0.88 0.52 4.15
CA LEU A 167 1.56 -0.67 3.67
C LEU A 167 1.08 -1.05 2.27
N GLU A 168 -0.22 -0.94 1.98
CA GLU A 168 -0.76 -1.09 0.63
C GLU A 168 -0.13 -0.08 -0.35
N GLN A 169 0.01 1.19 0.06
CA GLN A 169 0.66 2.20 -0.76
C GLN A 169 2.15 1.89 -0.97
N ALA A 170 2.85 1.40 0.06
CA ALA A 170 4.23 0.98 -0.04
C ALA A 170 4.39 -0.21 -1.00
N ALA A 171 3.49 -1.19 -0.94
CA ALA A 171 3.46 -2.32 -1.88
C ALA A 171 3.20 -1.89 -3.32
N GLN A 172 2.37 -0.87 -3.55
CA GLN A 172 2.20 -0.28 -4.89
C GLN A 172 3.49 0.40 -5.38
N ARG A 173 4.22 1.08 -4.48
CA ARG A 173 5.50 1.72 -4.82
C ARG A 173 6.59 0.70 -5.11
N SER A 174 6.67 -0.40 -4.35
CA SER A 174 7.61 -1.48 -4.63
C SER A 174 7.34 -2.11 -6.00
N LEU A 175 6.06 -2.31 -6.36
CA LEU A 175 5.66 -2.77 -7.70
C LEU A 175 6.12 -1.81 -8.81
N LEU A 176 5.99 -0.50 -8.61
CA LEU A 176 6.46 0.50 -9.58
C LEU A 176 7.99 0.49 -9.71
N ARG A 177 8.73 0.35 -8.61
CA ARG A 177 10.19 0.18 -8.64
C ARG A 177 10.58 -1.10 -9.37
N TYR A 178 9.87 -2.19 -9.07
CA TYR A 178 10.08 -3.47 -9.73
C TYR A 178 9.87 -3.36 -11.25
N LYS A 179 8.79 -2.71 -11.70
CA LYS A 179 8.54 -2.39 -13.12
C LYS A 179 9.74 -1.65 -13.73
N GLN A 180 10.26 -0.64 -13.05
CA GLN A 180 11.44 0.12 -13.53
C GLN A 180 12.70 -0.75 -13.63
N ILE A 181 12.90 -1.69 -12.69
CA ILE A 181 14.03 -2.62 -12.73
C ILE A 181 13.92 -3.56 -13.93
N LEU A 182 12.73 -4.10 -14.20
CA LEU A 182 12.47 -4.91 -15.39
C LEU A 182 12.69 -4.12 -16.69
N GLU A 183 12.23 -2.88 -16.75
CA GLU A 183 12.48 -2.00 -17.89
C GLU A 183 13.98 -1.78 -18.08
N LYS A 184 14.73 -1.49 -17.01
CA LYS A 184 16.20 -1.35 -17.05
C LYS A 184 16.89 -2.63 -17.52
N ASP A 185 16.42 -3.80 -17.11
CA ASP A 185 16.98 -5.09 -17.53
C ASP A 185 16.67 -5.39 -19.01
N SER A 186 15.47 -5.06 -19.48
CA SER A 186 15.10 -5.13 -20.90
C SER A 186 16.01 -4.27 -21.76
N PHE A 187 16.25 -3.01 -21.34
CA PHE A 187 17.20 -2.14 -22.04
C PHE A 187 18.62 -2.70 -21.96
N LYS A 188 19.09 -3.12 -20.78
CA LYS A 188 20.42 -3.73 -20.62
C LYS A 188 20.61 -4.87 -21.63
N LYS A 189 19.63 -5.77 -21.75
CA LYS A 189 19.64 -6.82 -22.77
C LYS A 189 19.73 -6.24 -24.17
N ALA A 190 18.93 -5.24 -24.54
CA ALA A 190 19.04 -4.58 -25.85
C ALA A 190 20.45 -3.99 -26.12
N PHE A 191 21.08 -3.37 -25.12
CA PHE A 191 22.44 -2.82 -25.23
C PHE A 191 23.51 -3.91 -25.42
N PHE A 192 23.39 -5.07 -24.77
CA PHE A 192 24.44 -6.10 -24.75
C PHE A 192 24.16 -7.35 -25.62
N GLN A 193 22.93 -7.55 -26.09
CA GLN A 193 22.50 -8.77 -26.79
C GLN A 193 22.82 -8.79 -28.30
N ARG A 194 23.55 -7.77 -28.80
CA ARG A 194 23.74 -7.54 -30.24
C ARG A 194 24.58 -8.60 -30.97
N ASN A 195 25.25 -9.52 -30.28
CA ASN A 195 26.13 -10.50 -30.94
C ASN A 195 25.68 -11.97 -30.80
N ARG A 196 24.37 -12.24 -30.87
CA ARG A 196 23.80 -13.61 -30.88
C ARG A 196 23.02 -13.93 -32.15
N GLY A 197 23.61 -13.69 -33.32
CA GLY A 197 23.17 -14.31 -34.59
C GLY A 197 23.29 -15.85 -34.61
N GLY A 198 23.62 -16.50 -33.49
CA GLY A 198 23.70 -17.95 -33.33
C GLY A 198 23.85 -18.33 -31.86
N TRP A 199 22.79 -18.19 -31.05
CA TRP A 199 22.86 -18.63 -29.65
C TRP A 199 23.01 -20.16 -29.52
N TRP A 200 22.53 -20.93 -30.51
CA TRP A 200 22.59 -22.39 -30.50
C TRP A 200 23.93 -23.00 -30.91
N THR A 201 24.84 -22.27 -31.56
CA THR A 201 26.13 -22.83 -32.04
C THR A 201 27.29 -22.66 -31.05
N TYR A 202 27.12 -21.86 -29.99
CA TYR A 202 28.21 -21.53 -29.05
C TYR A 202 28.24 -22.37 -27.76
N PHE A 203 27.24 -23.22 -27.53
CA PHE A 203 27.31 -24.19 -26.43
C PHE A 203 28.12 -25.44 -26.78
N SER A 204 28.60 -25.58 -28.03
CA SER A 204 29.31 -26.80 -28.46
C SER A 204 30.82 -26.65 -28.63
N ASN A 205 31.41 -25.46 -28.75
CA ASN A 205 32.86 -25.35 -28.99
C ASN A 205 33.47 -24.26 -28.10
N GLY A 206 34.15 -24.71 -27.04
CA GLY A 206 35.07 -23.87 -26.29
C GLY A 206 36.26 -23.48 -27.15
N ALA A 207 36.60 -22.20 -27.16
CA ALA A 207 37.96 -21.70 -27.21
C ALA A 207 37.95 -20.16 -27.18
N GLU A 208 38.84 -19.64 -26.35
CA GLU A 208 39.27 -18.25 -26.24
C GLU A 208 39.39 -17.51 -27.57
N SER A 209 38.74 -16.36 -27.67
CA SER A 209 39.34 -15.23 -28.40
C SER A 209 38.97 -13.92 -27.72
N SER A 210 40.01 -13.17 -27.44
CA SER A 210 40.09 -11.95 -26.66
C SER A 210 39.57 -10.73 -27.43
N SER A 211 38.98 -9.82 -26.67
CA SER A 211 39.05 -8.36 -26.82
C SER A 211 38.59 -7.73 -28.16
N VAL A 212 37.27 -7.55 -28.31
CA VAL A 212 36.71 -6.23 -28.65
C VAL A 212 35.45 -6.04 -27.83
N GLU A 213 35.49 -5.06 -26.93
CA GLU A 213 34.49 -4.73 -25.93
C GLU A 213 33.07 -4.77 -26.46
N GLY A 214 32.25 -5.61 -25.82
CA GLY A 214 30.80 -5.71 -25.98
C GLY A 214 30.15 -4.36 -25.72
N ARG A 215 30.00 -3.62 -26.81
CA ARG A 215 29.60 -2.21 -26.87
C ARG A 215 28.27 -2.01 -26.14
N GLY A 216 28.35 -1.53 -24.89
CA GLY A 216 27.24 -0.94 -24.15
C GLY A 216 26.79 0.40 -24.77
N VAL A 217 26.66 0.44 -26.10
CA VAL A 217 26.22 1.60 -26.87
C VAL A 217 25.17 1.17 -27.90
N LEU A 218 24.14 1.97 -28.08
CA LEU A 218 23.12 1.79 -29.11
C LEU A 218 23.16 2.98 -30.07
N SER A 219 23.18 2.70 -31.38
CA SER A 219 22.96 3.75 -32.38
C SER A 219 21.55 4.33 -32.21
N TYR A 220 21.33 5.58 -32.60
CA TYR A 220 20.00 6.20 -32.48
C TYR A 220 18.89 5.37 -33.11
N ARG A 221 19.12 4.77 -34.28
CA ARG A 221 18.14 3.89 -34.92
C ARG A 221 17.73 2.71 -34.04
N GLU A 222 18.68 2.07 -33.38
CA GLU A 222 18.42 0.90 -32.53
C GLU A 222 17.85 1.27 -31.17
N PHE A 223 18.34 2.39 -30.63
CA PHE A 223 17.78 2.97 -29.42
C PHE A 223 16.30 3.29 -29.63
N ARG A 224 15.93 3.86 -30.79
CA ARG A 224 14.52 4.09 -31.15
C ARG A 224 13.72 2.81 -31.20
N VAL A 225 14.17 1.80 -31.95
CA VAL A 225 13.46 0.52 -32.05
C VAL A 225 13.28 -0.12 -30.67
N SER A 226 14.30 -0.05 -29.83
CA SER A 226 14.25 -0.55 -28.45
C SER A 226 13.26 0.24 -27.59
N LEU A 227 13.24 1.56 -27.74
CA LEU A 227 12.37 2.46 -27.00
C LEU A 227 10.91 2.28 -27.41
N GLU A 228 10.60 2.29 -28.72
CA GLU A 228 9.24 2.08 -29.24
C GLU A 228 8.70 0.69 -28.88
N LYS A 229 9.56 -0.34 -28.90
CA LYS A 229 9.20 -1.69 -28.46
C LYS A 229 8.83 -1.75 -26.97
N ASN A 230 9.57 -1.06 -26.11
CA ASN A 230 9.29 -1.04 -24.67
C ASN A 230 8.11 -0.11 -24.31
N LEU A 231 7.94 1.01 -25.04
CA LEU A 231 6.82 1.94 -24.85
C LEU A 231 5.51 1.43 -25.45
N GLY A 232 5.57 0.54 -26.44
CA GLY A 232 4.40 0.09 -27.20
C GLY A 232 3.75 1.19 -28.03
N LYS A 233 4.47 2.28 -28.32
CA LYS A 233 4.01 3.44 -29.09
C LYS A 233 5.15 3.93 -29.98
N ALA A 234 4.86 4.21 -31.24
CA ALA A 234 5.78 4.91 -32.14
C ALA A 234 5.99 6.35 -31.68
N LEU A 235 7.23 6.83 -31.73
CA LEU A 235 7.59 8.20 -31.37
C LEU A 235 7.73 9.05 -32.62
N SER A 236 7.32 10.32 -32.56
CA SER A 236 7.64 11.27 -33.64
C SER A 236 9.15 11.52 -33.68
N GLU A 237 9.66 11.98 -34.83
CA GLU A 237 11.09 12.36 -34.95
C GLU A 237 11.49 13.41 -33.91
N GLU A 238 10.64 14.42 -33.66
CA GLU A 238 10.97 15.47 -32.70
C GLU A 238 10.94 14.95 -31.26
N GLU A 239 9.98 14.08 -30.93
CA GLU A 239 9.92 13.42 -29.62
C GLU A 239 11.18 12.58 -29.41
N PHE A 240 11.56 11.77 -30.39
CA PHE A 240 12.74 10.91 -30.31
C PHE A 240 14.03 11.73 -30.20
N TYR A 241 14.16 12.80 -30.99
CA TYR A 241 15.33 13.69 -30.93
C TYR A 241 15.52 14.33 -29.55
N ARG A 242 14.43 14.77 -28.90
CA ARG A 242 14.47 15.28 -27.51
C ARG A 242 14.95 14.23 -26.51
N VAL A 243 14.50 12.99 -26.69
CA VAL A 243 14.96 11.87 -25.87
C VAL A 243 16.46 11.64 -26.08
N CYS A 244 16.93 11.64 -27.33
CA CYS A 244 18.36 11.54 -27.65
C CYS A 244 19.18 12.64 -26.98
N GLN A 245 18.76 13.90 -27.06
CA GLN A 245 19.47 15.02 -26.40
C GLN A 245 19.58 14.84 -24.87
N THR A 246 18.60 14.17 -24.26
CA THR A 246 18.60 13.91 -22.81
C THR A 246 19.58 12.80 -22.42
N TYR A 247 19.74 11.79 -23.27
CA TYR A 247 20.54 10.59 -22.98
C TYR A 247 21.92 10.55 -23.68
N ASP A 248 22.17 11.46 -24.63
CA ASP A 248 23.44 11.67 -25.34
C ASP A 248 23.75 13.18 -25.38
N PRO A 249 24.20 13.76 -24.24
CA PRO A 249 24.47 15.19 -24.14
C PRO A 249 25.61 15.66 -25.06
N LEU A 250 26.46 14.74 -25.51
CA LEU A 250 27.57 15.00 -26.41
C LEU A 250 27.17 14.88 -27.90
N GLN A 251 25.94 14.43 -28.19
CA GLN A 251 25.41 14.27 -29.55
C GLN A 251 26.30 13.42 -30.47
N ASN A 252 26.88 12.35 -29.95
CA ASN A 252 27.77 11.47 -30.72
C ASN A 252 27.03 10.55 -31.71
N GLY A 253 25.68 10.58 -31.74
CA GLY A 253 24.86 9.73 -32.59
C GLY A 253 24.62 8.31 -32.02
N PHE A 254 25.07 8.08 -30.79
CA PHE A 254 24.84 6.84 -30.05
C PHE A 254 24.65 7.13 -28.56
N VAL A 255 23.80 6.31 -27.92
CA VAL A 255 23.55 6.39 -26.48
C VAL A 255 24.42 5.37 -25.78
N LYS A 256 25.15 5.75 -24.73
CA LYS A 256 25.88 4.79 -23.88
C LYS A 256 24.97 4.27 -22.77
N TYR A 257 25.11 3.01 -22.40
CA TYR A 257 24.32 2.38 -21.34
C TYR A 257 24.52 3.07 -19.99
N GLU A 258 25.73 3.53 -19.67
CA GLU A 258 25.99 4.23 -18.40
C GLU A 258 25.26 5.58 -18.33
N ASP A 259 25.22 6.32 -19.45
CA ASP A 259 24.50 7.60 -19.53
C ASP A 259 22.98 7.37 -19.48
N PHE A 260 22.50 6.32 -20.15
CA PHE A 260 21.12 5.86 -20.06
C PHE A 260 20.75 5.46 -18.63
N LYS A 261 21.53 4.61 -17.98
CA LYS A 261 21.29 4.06 -16.64
C LYS A 261 21.23 5.15 -15.56
N LYS A 262 22.11 6.16 -15.64
CA LYS A 262 22.12 7.30 -14.71
C LYS A 262 20.86 8.16 -14.84
N THR A 263 20.35 8.32 -16.06
CA THR A 263 19.26 9.26 -16.36
C THR A 263 17.89 8.57 -16.34
N PHE A 264 17.82 7.27 -16.61
CA PHE A 264 16.56 6.52 -16.76
C PHE A 264 15.85 6.32 -15.41
N LYS A 265 14.63 6.86 -15.34
CA LYS A 265 13.74 6.80 -14.17
C LYS A 265 12.40 6.10 -14.47
N GLY A 266 12.34 5.28 -15.52
CA GLY A 266 11.14 4.58 -15.98
C GLY A 266 10.53 5.17 -17.25
N ASN A 267 9.82 4.32 -18.00
CA ASN A 267 9.18 4.68 -19.28
C ASN A 267 8.20 5.85 -19.17
N ASP A 268 7.43 5.92 -18.08
CA ASP A 268 6.43 6.96 -17.86
C ASP A 268 7.07 8.38 -17.76
N LYS A 269 8.31 8.45 -17.25
CA LYS A 269 9.07 9.72 -17.18
C LYS A 269 9.69 10.14 -18.50
N ILE A 270 9.98 9.19 -19.39
CA ILE A 270 10.39 9.53 -20.76
C ILE A 270 9.24 10.27 -21.43
N LEU A 271 8.02 9.74 -21.33
CA LEU A 271 6.82 10.36 -21.89
C LEU A 271 6.48 11.73 -21.27
N SER A 272 6.72 11.92 -19.97
CA SER A 272 6.49 13.23 -19.35
C SER A 272 7.51 14.29 -19.79
N THR A 273 8.76 13.88 -20.03
CA THR A 273 9.81 14.77 -20.56
C THR A 273 9.45 15.29 -21.95
N LEU A 274 8.72 14.49 -22.76
CA LEU A 274 8.23 14.91 -24.07
C LEU A 274 7.20 16.04 -24.02
N LYS A 275 6.44 16.15 -22.92
CA LYS A 275 5.33 17.11 -22.78
C LYS A 275 5.76 18.51 -22.37
N PHE A 276 6.96 18.69 -21.81
CA PHE A 276 7.40 20.00 -21.34
C PHE A 276 8.14 20.76 -22.45
N LYS A 277 7.49 21.81 -22.95
CA LYS A 277 8.02 22.77 -23.93
C LYS A 277 8.92 23.80 -23.22
N ASP A 278 9.93 24.32 -23.94
CA ASP A 278 11.02 25.17 -23.46
C ASP A 278 10.57 26.23 -22.44
N LYS A 279 11.01 26.07 -21.19
CA LYS A 279 10.84 27.09 -20.15
C LYS A 279 12.08 27.97 -20.08
N PRO A 280 11.92 29.30 -19.88
CA PRO A 280 13.03 30.24 -19.88
C PRO A 280 14.08 29.93 -18.80
N PHE A 281 15.34 30.23 -19.10
CA PHE A 281 16.53 29.90 -18.31
C PHE A 281 16.46 30.36 -16.83
N LEU A 282 15.90 31.55 -16.55
CA LEU A 282 15.72 32.03 -15.17
C LEU A 282 14.77 31.14 -14.37
N LEU A 283 13.73 30.62 -15.02
CA LEU A 283 12.83 29.67 -14.41
C LEU A 283 13.55 28.33 -14.14
N GLN A 284 14.53 27.95 -14.95
CA GLN A 284 15.35 26.76 -14.72
C GLN A 284 16.18 26.85 -13.43
N CYS A 285 16.75 28.02 -13.11
CA CYS A 285 17.52 28.20 -11.88
C CYS A 285 16.61 28.17 -10.64
N PHE A 286 15.47 28.88 -10.69
CA PHE A 286 14.46 28.82 -9.63
C PHE A 286 13.90 27.39 -9.48
N LEU A 287 13.60 26.70 -10.58
CA LEU A 287 13.15 25.31 -10.58
C LEU A 287 14.22 24.32 -10.12
N ARG A 288 15.52 24.64 -10.19
CA ARG A 288 16.59 23.81 -9.61
C ARG A 288 16.64 23.94 -8.09
N MET A 289 16.56 25.17 -7.58
CA MET A 289 16.57 25.43 -6.14
C MET A 289 15.26 24.97 -5.49
N TRP A 290 14.12 25.34 -6.09
CA TRP A 290 12.82 24.75 -5.77
C TRP A 290 12.82 23.25 -6.00
N GLY A 291 13.52 22.73 -7.01
CA GLY A 291 13.67 21.30 -7.24
C GLY A 291 14.47 20.55 -6.17
N ALA A 292 15.24 21.25 -5.33
CA ALA A 292 15.92 20.67 -4.17
C ALA A 292 15.04 20.75 -2.90
N VAL A 293 14.29 21.83 -2.74
CA VAL A 293 13.42 22.08 -1.56
C VAL A 293 12.03 21.46 -1.72
N ALA A 294 11.42 21.61 -2.89
CA ALA A 294 10.10 21.07 -3.20
C ALA A 294 9.98 19.58 -2.95
N PRO A 295 10.94 18.70 -3.30
CA PRO A 295 10.85 17.28 -2.94
C PRO A 295 10.67 17.05 -1.44
N ILE A 296 11.18 17.92 -0.59
CA ILE A 296 11.01 17.82 0.87
C ILE A 296 9.54 18.05 1.26
N PHE A 297 8.84 18.94 0.54
CA PHE A 297 7.43 19.26 0.78
C PHE A 297 6.45 18.46 -0.10
N THR A 298 6.88 17.97 -1.27
CA THR A 298 6.06 17.26 -2.26
C THR A 298 6.14 15.76 -2.12
N ASP A 299 7.27 15.22 -1.63
CA ASP A 299 7.34 13.79 -1.33
C ASP A 299 6.52 13.53 -0.08
N GLU A 300 5.41 12.80 -0.25
CA GLU A 300 4.45 12.49 0.80
C GLU A 300 5.13 11.93 2.06
N ASN A 301 6.21 11.16 1.88
CA ASN A 301 6.96 10.58 2.99
C ASN A 301 7.71 11.66 3.79
N LYS A 302 8.43 12.55 3.10
CA LYS A 302 9.21 13.62 3.76
C LYS A 302 8.31 14.61 4.47
N ARG A 303 7.14 14.88 3.91
CA ARG A 303 6.14 15.75 4.52
C ARG A 303 5.67 15.22 5.88
N ILE A 304 5.44 13.91 6.01
CA ILE A 304 4.99 13.32 7.29
C ILE A 304 6.09 13.42 8.36
N TYR A 305 7.35 13.16 8.01
CA TYR A 305 8.47 13.39 8.93
C TYR A 305 8.61 14.85 9.36
N LEU A 306 8.44 15.80 8.43
CA LEU A 306 8.51 17.22 8.75
C LEU A 306 7.38 17.65 9.69
N ILE A 307 6.15 17.19 9.44
CA ILE A 307 5.00 17.43 10.33
C ILE A 307 5.29 16.86 11.71
N PHE A 308 5.82 15.64 11.79
CA PHE A 308 6.16 15.00 13.05
C PHE A 308 7.26 15.68 13.84
N ILE A 309 8.37 16.07 13.19
CA ILE A 309 9.46 16.83 13.84
C ILE A 309 8.92 18.17 14.35
N THR A 310 8.12 18.88 13.53
CA THR A 310 7.48 20.13 13.94
C THR A 310 6.58 19.92 15.15
N TYR A 311 5.83 18.81 15.18
CA TYR A 311 4.95 18.45 16.28
C TYR A 311 5.72 18.17 17.57
N ILE A 312 6.85 17.46 17.49
CA ILE A 312 7.78 17.29 18.63
C ILE A 312 8.27 18.65 19.13
N CYS A 313 8.70 19.54 18.22
CA CYS A 313 9.15 20.88 18.60
C CYS A 313 8.07 21.68 19.36
N VAL A 314 6.79 21.50 19.03
CA VAL A 314 5.67 22.11 19.79
C VAL A 314 5.65 21.59 21.23
N GLY A 315 5.76 20.27 21.43
CA GLY A 315 5.83 19.67 22.77
C GLY A 315 7.03 20.14 23.59
N VAL A 316 8.21 20.22 22.96
CA VAL A 316 9.45 20.71 23.60
C VAL A 316 9.32 22.19 23.98
N THR A 317 8.84 23.02 23.06
CA THR A 317 8.69 24.46 23.30
C THR A 317 7.70 24.72 24.42
N TRP A 318 6.58 23.98 24.45
CA TRP A 318 5.62 24.06 25.53
C TRP A 318 6.23 23.67 26.89
N GLY A 319 6.98 22.55 26.96
CA GLY A 319 7.64 22.13 28.20
C GLY A 319 8.64 23.16 28.75
N ILE A 320 9.37 23.85 27.86
CA ILE A 320 10.31 24.91 28.27
C ILE A 320 9.55 26.15 28.76
N MET A 321 8.53 26.59 28.01
CA MET A 321 7.86 27.86 28.28
C MET A 321 6.87 27.79 29.44
N ASP A 322 6.07 26.73 29.53
CA ASP A 322 4.96 26.60 30.48
C ASP A 322 5.40 25.87 31.77
N GLN A 323 6.23 24.83 31.63
CA GLN A 323 6.67 24.01 32.76
C GLN A 323 8.05 24.38 33.30
N GLY A 324 8.79 25.27 32.60
CA GLY A 324 10.14 25.67 32.98
C GLY A 324 11.15 24.52 32.93
N TRP A 325 10.87 23.45 32.19
CA TRP A 325 11.77 22.31 32.06
C TRP A 325 13.01 22.67 31.25
N ASP A 326 14.12 22.01 31.55
CA ASP A 326 15.28 22.05 30.67
C ASP A 326 14.96 21.35 29.33
N VAL A 327 15.75 21.65 28.31
CA VAL A 327 15.54 21.16 26.94
C VAL A 327 15.53 19.62 26.89
N ILE A 328 16.33 18.94 27.72
CA ILE A 328 16.43 17.48 27.72
C ILE A 328 15.16 16.88 28.31
N THR A 329 14.71 17.38 29.47
CA THR A 329 13.46 16.95 30.10
C THR A 329 12.25 17.22 29.21
N ALA A 330 12.18 18.40 28.58
CA ALA A 330 11.11 18.73 27.65
C ALA A 330 11.11 17.84 26.39
N THR A 331 12.29 17.49 25.86
CA THR A 331 12.44 16.53 24.75
C THR A 331 12.02 15.12 25.17
N HIS A 332 12.43 14.70 26.36
CA HIS A 332 12.06 13.41 26.93
C HIS A 332 10.53 13.29 27.10
N PHE A 333 9.88 14.31 27.66
CA PHE A 333 8.42 14.42 27.70
C PHE A 333 7.81 14.30 26.31
N ALA A 334 8.25 15.15 25.37
CA ALA A 334 7.66 15.24 24.04
C ALA A 334 7.75 13.92 23.26
N VAL A 335 8.86 13.18 23.36
CA VAL A 335 9.03 11.89 22.68
C VAL A 335 8.34 10.76 23.45
N SER A 336 8.51 10.70 24.78
CA SER A 336 7.92 9.64 25.62
C SER A 336 6.39 9.66 25.57
N ALA A 337 5.77 10.83 25.60
CA ALA A 337 4.31 10.96 25.50
C ALA A 337 3.77 10.39 24.17
N LEU A 338 4.43 10.69 23.05
CA LEU A 338 4.01 10.22 21.73
C LEU A 338 4.28 8.74 21.50
N ALA A 339 5.33 8.22 22.13
CA ALA A 339 5.67 6.79 22.15
C ALA A 339 4.89 5.99 23.21
N THR A 340 3.88 6.60 23.84
CA THR A 340 3.05 6.00 24.91
C THR A 340 3.87 5.45 26.08
N GLY A 341 4.99 6.09 26.40
CA GLY A 341 5.85 5.73 27.53
C GLY A 341 5.52 6.47 28.83
N GLY A 342 4.94 7.67 28.75
CA GLY A 342 4.41 8.41 29.91
C GLY A 342 5.43 8.75 31.01
N LEU A 343 6.74 8.75 30.71
CA LEU A 343 7.78 8.78 31.75
C LEU A 343 7.98 10.13 32.43
N THR A 344 7.46 11.21 31.85
CA THR A 344 7.55 12.57 32.39
C THR A 344 6.18 13.20 32.27
N ALA A 345 5.71 13.84 33.33
CA ALA A 345 4.41 14.48 33.37
C ALA A 345 4.50 15.82 34.09
N PRO A 346 3.56 16.75 33.83
CA PRO A 346 3.47 18.00 34.57
C PRO A 346 3.17 17.72 36.05
N PRO A 347 3.73 18.51 36.99
CA PRO A 347 3.47 18.35 38.41
C PRO A 347 2.00 18.66 38.73
N VAL A 348 1.48 17.97 39.74
CA VAL A 348 0.17 18.28 40.33
C VAL A 348 0.30 19.43 41.33
N ASP A 349 -0.81 20.12 41.61
CA ASP A 349 -0.88 21.12 42.67
C ASP A 349 -0.86 20.48 44.07
N GLU A 350 -0.82 21.31 45.11
CA GLU A 350 -0.82 20.85 46.52
C GLU A 350 -2.06 20.00 46.89
N ASN A 351 -3.15 20.12 46.13
CA ASN A 351 -4.37 19.36 46.33
C ASN A 351 -4.36 18.02 45.56
N GLY A 352 -3.29 17.73 44.82
CA GLY A 352 -3.20 16.55 43.95
C GLY A 352 -3.99 16.69 42.64
N PHE A 353 -4.40 17.91 42.27
CA PHE A 353 -5.07 18.19 41.01
C PHE A 353 -4.09 18.69 39.95
N LEU A 354 -4.30 18.25 38.71
CA LEU A 354 -3.50 18.72 37.58
C LEU A 354 -4.08 20.07 37.10
N PRO A 355 -3.26 21.14 36.99
CA PRO A 355 -3.75 22.42 36.51
C PRO A 355 -4.39 22.30 35.11
N ALA A 356 -5.43 23.10 34.85
CA ALA A 356 -6.27 22.96 33.67
C ALA A 356 -5.50 23.11 32.34
N GLY A 357 -4.55 24.06 32.28
CA GLY A 357 -3.73 24.30 31.08
C GLY A 357 -2.91 23.07 30.67
N PRO A 358 -2.03 22.56 31.55
CA PRO A 358 -1.26 21.35 31.31
C PRO A 358 -2.12 20.12 31.01
N ALA A 359 -3.24 19.94 31.71
CA ALA A 359 -4.15 18.82 31.49
C ALA A 359 -4.72 18.82 30.05
N ILE A 360 -5.22 19.98 29.58
CA ILE A 360 -5.77 20.13 28.22
C ILE A 360 -4.67 19.98 27.18
N PHE A 361 -3.52 20.62 27.39
CA PHE A 361 -2.40 20.54 26.46
C PHE A 361 -1.94 19.09 26.28
N CYS A 362 -1.63 18.37 27.36
CA CYS A 362 -1.17 16.98 27.28
C CYS A 362 -2.21 16.08 26.62
N GLY A 363 -3.49 16.22 26.97
CA GLY A 363 -4.56 15.43 26.36
C GLY A 363 -4.66 15.65 24.85
N LEU A 364 -4.66 16.90 24.38
CA LEU A 364 -4.69 17.21 22.94
C LEU A 364 -3.40 16.79 22.24
N TYR A 365 -2.24 17.04 22.88
CA TYR A 365 -0.93 16.70 22.34
C TYR A 365 -0.85 15.21 22.03
N CYS A 366 -1.31 14.36 22.95
CA CYS A 366 -1.31 12.90 22.78
C CYS A 366 -2.36 12.39 21.78
N ILE A 367 -3.59 12.93 21.78
CA ILE A 367 -4.67 12.51 20.86
C ILE A 367 -4.22 12.59 19.39
N PHE A 368 -3.57 13.69 18.99
CA PHE A 368 -3.10 13.84 17.61
C PHE A 368 -1.69 13.28 17.40
N GLY A 369 -0.86 13.38 18.42
CA GLY A 369 0.54 13.01 18.32
C GLY A 369 0.78 11.50 18.26
N ILE A 370 0.00 10.68 18.97
CA ILE A 370 0.16 9.22 18.95
C ILE A 370 -0.16 8.63 17.57
N PRO A 371 -1.30 8.98 16.91
CA PRO A 371 -1.53 8.56 15.52
C PRO A 371 -0.43 9.05 14.57
N LEU A 372 0.03 10.29 14.73
CA LEU A 372 1.12 10.84 13.91
C LEU A 372 2.44 10.07 14.12
N PHE A 373 2.77 9.71 15.36
CA PHE A 373 3.91 8.86 15.70
C PHE A 373 3.80 7.49 15.01
N ALA A 374 2.65 6.82 15.14
CA ALA A 374 2.39 5.53 14.49
C ALA A 374 2.52 5.59 12.96
N LEU A 375 2.02 6.66 12.33
CA LEU A 375 2.17 6.93 10.89
C LEU A 375 3.65 7.00 10.50
N THR A 376 4.44 7.78 11.23
CA THR A 376 5.86 7.98 10.92
C THR A 376 6.67 6.71 11.10
N LEU A 377 6.37 5.93 12.14
CA LEU A 377 6.99 4.64 12.40
C LEU A 377 6.65 3.62 11.30
N SER A 378 5.39 3.59 10.84
CA SER A 378 4.96 2.72 9.74
C SER A 378 5.67 3.05 8.43
N GLN A 379 5.87 4.33 8.12
CA GLN A 379 6.65 4.74 6.95
C GLN A 379 8.13 4.34 7.07
N PHE A 380 8.71 4.52 8.25
CA PHE A 380 10.10 4.13 8.50
C PHE A 380 10.27 2.61 8.34
N ALA A 381 9.37 1.82 8.92
CA ALA A 381 9.35 0.37 8.75
C ALA A 381 9.22 -0.02 7.26
N SER A 382 8.35 0.66 6.51
CA SER A 382 8.18 0.42 5.07
C SER A 382 9.48 0.64 4.29
N VAL A 383 10.25 1.69 4.61
CA VAL A 383 11.55 1.94 3.96
C VAL A 383 12.54 0.83 4.26
N LEU A 384 12.54 0.29 5.49
CA LEU A 384 13.43 -0.81 5.86
C LEU A 384 13.07 -2.11 5.13
N VAL A 385 11.78 -2.45 5.01
CA VAL A 385 11.37 -3.73 4.38
C VAL A 385 11.22 -3.64 2.85
N GLU A 386 11.07 -2.45 2.26
CA GLU A 386 10.90 -2.28 0.80
C GLU A 386 12.05 -2.91 0.01
N ASN A 387 13.30 -2.69 0.42
CA ASN A 387 14.46 -3.25 -0.28
C ASN A 387 14.49 -4.78 -0.19
N TYR A 388 14.14 -5.33 0.97
CA TYR A 388 14.07 -6.77 1.20
C TYR A 388 12.99 -7.41 0.32
N ILE A 389 11.77 -6.85 0.30
CA ILE A 389 10.67 -7.34 -0.54
C ILE A 389 11.06 -7.33 -2.02
N VAL A 390 11.64 -6.22 -2.51
CA VAL A 390 12.02 -6.11 -3.92
C VAL A 390 13.11 -7.11 -4.29
N GLU A 391 14.09 -7.34 -3.42
CA GLU A 391 15.14 -8.33 -3.64
C GLU A 391 14.60 -9.76 -3.64
N GLU A 392 13.73 -10.09 -2.69
CA GLU A 392 13.06 -11.39 -2.61
C GLU A 392 12.21 -11.65 -3.86
N GLU A 393 11.39 -10.68 -4.30
CA GLU A 393 10.61 -10.79 -5.54
C GLU A 393 11.51 -10.98 -6.77
N LEU A 394 12.66 -10.27 -6.83
CA LEU A 394 13.60 -10.40 -7.93
C LEU A 394 14.29 -11.77 -7.95
N LEU A 395 14.68 -12.29 -6.80
CA LEU A 395 15.26 -13.63 -6.68
C LEU A 395 14.22 -14.69 -7.06
N ALA A 396 12.98 -14.52 -6.62
CA ALA A 396 11.87 -15.40 -6.95
C ALA A 396 11.60 -15.43 -8.46
N ILE A 397 11.86 -14.37 -9.21
CA ILE A 397 11.61 -14.31 -10.67
C ILE A 397 12.83 -14.75 -11.47
N LYS A 398 14.04 -14.40 -11.02
CA LYS A 398 15.29 -14.75 -11.71
C LYS A 398 15.67 -16.22 -11.56
N ARG A 399 15.18 -16.91 -10.52
CA ARG A 399 15.47 -18.33 -10.33
C ARG A 399 15.01 -19.14 -11.55
N PRO A 400 15.85 -20.06 -12.09
CA PRO A 400 15.45 -20.91 -13.20
C PRO A 400 14.28 -21.80 -12.81
N LEU A 401 13.40 -22.10 -13.76
CA LEU A 401 12.30 -23.03 -13.55
C LEU A 401 12.82 -24.43 -13.27
N THR A 402 12.37 -25.01 -12.17
CA THR A 402 12.64 -26.42 -11.87
C THR A 402 11.79 -27.33 -12.75
N ARG A 403 12.21 -28.60 -12.91
CA ARG A 403 11.45 -29.57 -13.73
C ARG A 403 10.05 -29.83 -13.18
N SER A 404 9.89 -29.86 -11.86
CA SER A 404 8.59 -30.03 -11.21
C SER A 404 7.67 -28.83 -11.44
N GLU A 405 8.18 -27.60 -11.34
CA GLU A 405 7.41 -26.40 -11.67
C GLU A 405 7.02 -26.37 -13.15
N PHE A 406 7.91 -26.81 -14.04
CA PHE A 406 7.62 -26.91 -15.47
C PHE A 406 6.50 -27.94 -15.73
N GLN A 407 6.61 -29.13 -15.14
CA GLN A 407 5.59 -30.18 -15.26
C GLN A 407 4.26 -29.72 -14.70
N PHE A 408 4.25 -29.15 -13.49
CA PHE A 408 3.04 -28.56 -12.89
C PHE A 408 2.40 -27.51 -13.79
N ALA A 409 3.19 -26.61 -14.37
CA ALA A 409 2.67 -25.59 -15.27
C ALA A 409 2.07 -26.17 -16.55
N SER A 410 2.73 -27.18 -17.14
CA SER A 410 2.26 -27.85 -18.38
C SER A 410 1.07 -28.79 -18.19
N GLN A 411 0.86 -29.32 -16.98
CA GLN A 411 -0.13 -30.39 -16.73
C GLN A 411 -1.33 -29.91 -15.88
N SER A 412 -1.13 -28.97 -14.96
CA SER A 412 -2.12 -28.62 -13.94
C SER A 412 -2.76 -27.24 -14.11
N LEU A 413 -2.20 -26.38 -14.98
CA LEU A 413 -2.69 -25.01 -15.16
C LEU A 413 -3.79 -24.92 -16.22
N CYS A 414 -3.56 -24.24 -17.34
CA CYS A 414 -4.59 -23.90 -18.32
C CYS A 414 -4.51 -24.70 -19.62
N SER A 415 -3.37 -25.33 -19.93
CA SER A 415 -3.18 -26.11 -21.14
C SER A 415 -2.71 -27.54 -20.84
N SER A 416 -2.84 -28.44 -21.82
CA SER A 416 -2.36 -29.83 -21.76
C SER A 416 -1.26 -30.08 -22.79
N ASP A 417 -0.62 -29.00 -23.27
CA ASP A 417 0.36 -29.05 -24.34
C ASP A 417 1.76 -29.36 -23.81
N ILE A 418 2.64 -29.84 -24.69
CA ILE A 418 4.04 -30.17 -24.36
C ILE A 418 4.84 -28.90 -23.97
N GLY A 419 4.36 -27.72 -24.37
CA GLY A 419 4.97 -26.41 -24.08
C GLY A 419 4.17 -25.59 -23.08
N ILE A 420 4.87 -24.73 -22.32
CA ILE A 420 4.25 -23.76 -21.43
C ILE A 420 3.77 -22.56 -22.26
N HIS A 421 2.46 -22.33 -22.30
CA HIS A 421 1.90 -21.12 -22.90
C HIS A 421 2.21 -19.89 -22.04
N LEU A 422 2.11 -18.69 -22.62
CA LEU A 422 2.31 -17.44 -21.90
C LEU A 422 1.38 -17.32 -20.67
N SER A 423 0.13 -17.77 -20.79
CA SER A 423 -0.82 -17.80 -19.67
C SER A 423 -0.35 -18.69 -18.52
N ASP A 424 0.13 -19.91 -18.84
CA ASP A 424 0.65 -20.85 -17.84
C ASP A 424 1.90 -20.30 -17.17
N PHE A 425 2.79 -19.65 -17.95
CA PHE A 425 3.96 -18.98 -17.40
C PHE A 425 3.59 -17.82 -16.47
N ILE A 426 2.59 -17.00 -16.82
CA ILE A 426 2.14 -15.89 -15.96
C ILE A 426 1.57 -16.44 -14.65
N VAL A 427 0.69 -17.43 -14.70
CA VAL A 427 0.09 -18.04 -13.51
C VAL A 427 1.17 -18.68 -12.63
N LEU A 428 2.13 -19.39 -13.24
CA LEU A 428 3.28 -19.95 -12.53
C LEU A 428 4.14 -18.88 -11.85
N GLN A 429 4.36 -17.73 -12.50
CA GLN A 429 5.08 -16.61 -11.89
C GLN A 429 4.30 -15.99 -10.72
N LEU A 430 2.98 -15.91 -10.80
CA LEU A 430 2.15 -15.46 -9.68
C LEU A 430 2.24 -16.42 -8.47
N PHE A 431 2.30 -17.73 -8.72
CA PHE A 431 2.57 -18.72 -7.67
C PHE A 431 3.94 -18.54 -7.05
N ARG A 432 4.99 -18.37 -7.86
CA ARG A 432 6.37 -18.18 -7.37
C ARG A 432 6.54 -16.91 -6.55
N GLN A 433 5.72 -15.89 -6.80
CA GLN A 433 5.66 -14.65 -6.03
C GLN A 433 4.79 -14.75 -4.78
N GLY A 434 4.11 -15.89 -4.55
CA GLY A 434 3.14 -16.04 -3.45
C GLY A 434 1.88 -15.17 -3.60
N LYS A 435 1.66 -14.56 -4.77
CA LYS A 435 0.50 -13.68 -5.05
C LYS A 435 -0.76 -14.45 -5.40
N LEU A 436 -0.61 -15.73 -5.71
CA LEU A 436 -1.70 -16.63 -6.03
C LEU A 436 -1.54 -17.92 -5.23
N SER A 437 -2.55 -18.27 -4.44
CA SER A 437 -2.63 -19.58 -3.78
C SER A 437 -3.34 -20.60 -4.69
N LEU A 438 -3.12 -21.89 -4.42
CA LEU A 438 -3.74 -22.96 -5.19
C LEU A 438 -5.27 -22.92 -5.05
N GLU A 439 -5.75 -22.67 -3.83
CA GLU A 439 -7.16 -22.50 -3.52
C GLU A 439 -7.79 -21.34 -4.28
N SER A 440 -7.11 -20.19 -4.36
CA SER A 440 -7.60 -19.05 -5.14
C SER A 440 -7.66 -19.37 -6.63
N LEU A 441 -6.68 -20.11 -7.17
CA LEU A 441 -6.73 -20.56 -8.56
C LEU A 441 -7.89 -21.53 -8.80
N GLU A 442 -8.09 -22.51 -7.93
CA GLU A 442 -9.22 -23.44 -8.04
C GLU A 442 -10.56 -22.73 -7.95
N PHE A 443 -10.68 -21.75 -7.06
CA PHE A 443 -11.85 -20.91 -6.96
C PHE A 443 -12.09 -20.12 -8.25
N MET A 444 -11.06 -19.49 -8.83
CA MET A 444 -11.18 -18.82 -10.13
C MET A 444 -11.55 -19.78 -11.26
N LYS A 445 -11.02 -21.01 -11.26
CA LYS A 445 -11.41 -22.07 -12.21
C LYS A 445 -12.87 -22.45 -12.06
N ARG A 446 -13.37 -22.61 -10.82
CA ARG A 446 -14.79 -22.90 -10.55
C ARG A 446 -15.69 -21.76 -11.00
N GLN A 447 -15.33 -20.51 -10.71
CA GLN A 447 -16.06 -19.33 -11.18
C GLN A 447 -16.11 -19.28 -12.72
N PHE A 448 -14.97 -19.52 -13.38
CA PHE A 448 -14.92 -19.62 -14.83
C PHE A 448 -15.84 -20.72 -15.37
N GLN A 449 -15.82 -21.92 -14.78
CA GLN A 449 -16.68 -23.04 -15.19
C GLN A 449 -18.17 -22.76 -15.00
N LEU A 450 -18.54 -22.00 -13.96
CA LEU A 450 -19.94 -21.58 -13.75
C LEU A 450 -20.40 -20.59 -14.83
N LEU A 451 -19.49 -19.75 -15.33
CA LEU A 451 -19.78 -18.78 -16.39
C LEU A 451 -19.77 -19.43 -17.79
N ASP A 452 -18.90 -20.41 -18.02
CA ASP A 452 -18.75 -21.17 -19.26
C ASP A 452 -19.91 -22.17 -19.43
N THR A 453 -21.10 -21.62 -19.67
CA THR A 453 -22.37 -22.37 -19.64
C THR A 453 -22.40 -23.43 -20.75
N ASN A 454 -21.76 -23.13 -21.89
CA ASN A 454 -21.63 -24.03 -23.03
C ASN A 454 -20.43 -25.01 -22.91
N ARG A 455 -19.62 -24.92 -21.84
CA ARG A 455 -18.42 -25.74 -21.60
C ARG A 455 -17.42 -25.71 -22.76
N SER A 456 -17.31 -24.59 -23.45
CA SER A 456 -16.41 -24.43 -24.60
C SER A 456 -14.95 -24.25 -24.18
N GLY A 457 -14.69 -24.00 -22.89
CA GLY A 457 -13.40 -23.58 -22.37
C GLY A 457 -13.08 -22.12 -22.68
N ARG A 458 -14.06 -21.34 -23.13
CA ARG A 458 -13.92 -19.93 -23.50
C ARG A 458 -15.19 -19.17 -23.10
N LEU A 459 -15.02 -18.00 -22.48
CA LEU A 459 -16.15 -17.12 -22.20
C LEU A 459 -16.42 -16.22 -23.41
N ASN A 460 -17.65 -16.26 -23.91
CA ASN A 460 -18.13 -15.22 -24.82
C ASN A 460 -18.50 -13.94 -24.04
N TRP A 461 -18.76 -12.84 -24.76
CA TRP A 461 -19.09 -11.55 -24.13
C TRP A 461 -20.34 -11.62 -23.25
N ASP A 462 -21.37 -12.35 -23.69
CA ASP A 462 -22.64 -12.47 -22.98
C ASP A 462 -22.50 -13.27 -21.67
N GLU A 463 -21.68 -14.32 -21.68
CA GLU A 463 -21.30 -15.09 -20.49
C GLU A 463 -20.46 -14.25 -19.51
N ALA A 464 -19.49 -13.48 -20.03
CA ALA A 464 -18.67 -12.61 -19.20
C ALA A 464 -19.47 -11.47 -18.55
N GLN A 465 -20.44 -10.90 -19.27
CA GLN A 465 -21.26 -9.80 -18.77
C GLN A 465 -22.19 -10.22 -17.61
N LYS A 466 -22.63 -11.48 -17.59
CA LYS A 466 -23.42 -12.04 -16.48
C LYS A 466 -22.66 -12.05 -15.14
N CYS A 467 -21.33 -11.91 -15.16
CA CYS A 467 -20.51 -11.88 -13.94
C CYS A 467 -20.44 -10.50 -13.26
N LEU A 468 -20.84 -9.42 -13.95
CA LEU A 468 -20.71 -8.03 -13.47
C LEU A 468 -21.97 -7.50 -12.76
N VAL A 469 -22.99 -8.35 -12.59
CA VAL A 469 -24.28 -8.04 -11.93
C VAL A 469 -24.45 -8.97 -10.75
#